data_AF-A0A953W5H8-F1
#
_entry.id   AF-A0A953W5H8-F1
#
_cell.length_a   1.000
_cell.length_b   1.000
_cell.length_c   1.000
_cell.angle_alpha   90.00
_cell.angle_beta   90.00
_cell.angle_gamma   90.00
#
_symmetry.space_group_name_H-M   'P 1'
#
loop_
_entity.id
_entity.type
_entity.pdbx_description
1 polymer ?
#
loop_
_entity_poly.entity_id
_entity_poly.type
_entity_poly.pdbx_seq_one_letter_code
_entity_poly.pdbx_strand_id
1 'polypeptide(L)' 'MAQAQKKSSMAKGDNLWDGSLFGDSDPPPSAAKDAYTAKDIEVLEGLEPVRKRPGMYIGGVDERALHHLFAEVLDNSMD' A
#
# COMPACT_ATOMS: atom_id res chain seq x y z
N MET A 1 66.75 21.21 0.13
CA MET A 1 66.29 19.88 0.61
C MET A 1 65.73 20.07 2.01
N ALA A 2 64.55 19.65 2.43
CA ALA A 2 63.30 19.22 1.81
C ALA A 2 62.24 19.43 2.92
N GLN A 3 61.04 19.83 2.54
CA GLN A 3 59.93 20.19 3.43
C GLN A 3 59.38 18.96 4.16
N ALA A 4 59.17 19.04 5.48
CA ALA A 4 58.50 18.00 6.26
C ALA A 4 57.02 18.35 6.45
N GLN A 5 56.18 17.38 6.11
CA GLN A 5 54.77 17.53 5.83
C GLN A 5 53.90 17.63 7.10
N LYS A 6 52.91 18.53 6.99
CA LYS A 6 51.73 18.74 7.81
C LYS A 6 50.94 17.42 8.02
N LYS A 7 50.90 16.89 9.24
CA LYS A 7 49.87 15.93 9.66
C LYS A 7 48.84 16.64 10.54
N SER A 8 47.84 17.21 9.87
CA SER A 8 46.58 17.59 10.48
C SER A 8 45.90 16.30 10.94
N SER A 9 45.94 15.99 12.23
CA SER A 9 45.08 14.96 12.81
C SER A 9 43.65 15.48 12.78
N MET A 10 42.99 15.17 11.68
CA MET A 10 41.57 15.40 11.43
C MET A 10 40.78 14.87 12.64
N ALA A 11 40.12 15.76 13.36
CA ALA A 11 39.12 15.38 14.35
C ALA A 11 38.16 14.41 13.65
N LYS A 12 38.03 13.21 14.23
CA LYS A 12 37.08 12.20 13.79
C LYS A 12 35.71 12.83 13.95
N GLY A 13 35.19 13.35 12.84
CA GLY A 13 33.95 14.11 12.80
C GLY A 13 32.89 13.34 13.55
N ASP A 14 32.37 13.98 14.56
CA ASP A 14 31.16 13.71 15.30
C ASP A 14 30.07 13.47 14.26
N ASN A 15 29.95 12.22 13.84
CA ASN A 15 29.07 11.80 12.78
C ASN A 15 27.66 11.80 13.36
N LEU A 16 27.04 12.99 13.25
CA LEU A 16 25.64 13.34 13.50
C LEU A 16 24.60 12.43 12.79
N TRP A 17 25.06 11.37 12.15
CA TRP A 17 24.33 10.41 11.33
C TRP A 17 24.46 8.98 11.86
N ASP A 18 25.02 8.76 13.07
CA ASP A 18 25.27 7.43 13.65
C ASP A 18 24.00 6.63 14.06
N GLY A 19 22.83 7.04 13.58
CA GLY A 19 21.58 6.33 13.83
C GLY A 19 20.94 6.61 15.18
N SER A 20 21.54 7.43 16.05
CA SER A 20 20.95 7.78 17.36
C SER A 20 19.83 8.84 17.32
N LEU A 21 19.66 9.55 16.20
CA LEU A 21 18.58 10.55 16.02
C LEU A 21 17.25 9.94 15.56
N PHE A 22 17.31 8.78 14.90
CA PHE A 22 16.13 8.00 14.57
C PHE A 22 16.01 6.93 15.63
N GLY A 23 15.58 7.34 16.82
CA GLY A 23 15.27 6.40 17.89
C GLY A 23 14.45 5.25 17.32
N ASP A 24 14.95 4.02 17.52
CA ASP A 24 14.22 2.81 17.25
C ASP A 24 12.82 2.97 17.83
N SER A 25 11.85 3.21 16.95
CA SER A 25 10.46 3.33 17.36
C SER A 25 9.97 1.92 17.65
N ASP A 26 10.28 1.44 18.86
CA ASP A 26 9.54 0.36 19.48
C ASP A 26 8.05 0.70 19.35
N PRO A 27 7.25 -0.15 18.68
CA PRO A 27 5.83 0.10 18.57
C PRO A 27 5.23 0.15 19.99
N PRO A 28 4.30 1.09 20.27
CA PRO A 28 3.67 1.16 21.58
C PRO A 28 3.07 -0.22 21.92
N PRO A 29 3.16 -0.68 23.19
CA PRO A 29 2.74 -2.03 23.59
C PRO A 29 1.21 -2.31 23.50
N SER A 30 0.46 -1.50 22.74
CA SER A 30 -0.96 -1.71 22.43
C SER A 30 -1.28 -1.90 20.95
N ALA A 31 -0.31 -1.85 20.03
CA ALA A 31 -0.54 -2.07 18.59
C ALA A 31 -0.21 -3.50 18.12
N ALA A 32 0.00 -4.44 19.04
CA ALA A 32 0.44 -5.81 18.75
C ALA A 32 -0.72 -6.80 18.45
N LYS A 33 -1.71 -6.41 17.63
CA LYS A 33 -2.72 -7.37 17.12
C LYS A 33 -3.09 -7.29 15.64
N ASP A 34 -2.92 -6.16 14.95
CA ASP A 34 -3.26 -6.08 13.53
C ASP A 34 -2.18 -5.30 12.77
N ALA A 35 -1.00 -5.92 12.61
CA ALA A 35 -0.06 -5.43 11.63
C ALA A 35 -0.69 -5.64 10.24
N TYR A 36 -1.10 -4.55 9.57
CA TYR A 36 -1.55 -4.61 8.18
C TYR A 36 -0.36 -4.97 7.30
N THR A 37 -0.28 -6.24 6.93
CA THR A 37 0.79 -6.83 6.13
C THR A 37 0.30 -7.10 4.71
N ALA A 38 1.22 -7.40 3.80
CA ALA A 38 0.89 -7.78 2.42
C ALA A 38 -0.03 -9.03 2.32
N LYS A 39 -0.17 -9.80 3.41
CA LYS A 39 -1.07 -10.96 3.49
C LYS A 39 -2.54 -10.58 3.65
N ASP A 40 -2.82 -9.35 4.08
CA ASP A 40 -4.18 -8.84 4.30
C ASP A 40 -4.81 -8.28 3.02
N ILE A 41 -4.05 -8.26 1.91
CA ILE A 41 -4.54 -7.88 0.60
C ILE A 41 -5.15 -9.12 -0.08
N GLU A 42 -6.48 -9.18 -0.14
CA GLU A 42 -7.19 -10.22 -0.88
C GLU A 42 -7.36 -9.80 -2.34
N VAL A 43 -6.76 -10.57 -3.26
CA VAL A 43 -7.02 -10.44 -4.69
C VAL A 43 -8.20 -11.34 -5.05
N LEU A 44 -9.29 -10.72 -5.51
CA LEU A 44 -10.47 -11.42 -5.96
C LEU A 44 -10.33 -11.73 -7.45
N GLU A 45 -10.30 -13.01 -7.80
CA GLU A 45 -10.15 -13.45 -9.18
C GLU A 45 -11.50 -13.79 -9.83
N GLY A 46 -11.54 -13.71 -11.16
CA GLY A 46 -12.72 -14.06 -11.95
C GLY A 46 -13.93 -13.18 -11.64
N LEU A 47 -15.04 -13.83 -11.25
CA LEU A 47 -16.33 -13.16 -10.97
C LEU A 47 -16.58 -12.88 -9.48
N GLU A 48 -15.64 -13.24 -8.61
CA GLU A 48 -15.73 -12.95 -7.17
C GLU A 48 -15.85 -11.44 -6.86
N PRO A 49 -15.13 -10.52 -7.55
CA PRO A 49 -15.34 -9.08 -7.35
C PRO A 49 -16.77 -8.63 -7.67
N VAL A 50 -17.34 -9.18 -8.76
CA VAL A 50 -18.68 -8.84 -9.25
C VAL A 50 -19.76 -9.27 -8.26
N ARG A 51 -19.58 -10.45 -7.66
CA ARG A 51 -20.50 -10.99 -6.66
C ARG A 51 -20.39 -10.31 -5.31
N LYS A 52 -19.17 -10.04 -4.82
CA LYS A 52 -18.97 -9.38 -3.52
C LYS A 52 -19.43 -7.92 -3.54
N ARG A 53 -19.34 -7.23 -4.69
CA ARG A 53 -19.71 -5.81 -4.82
C ARG A 53 -20.50 -5.54 -6.11
N PRO A 54 -21.76 -6.00 -6.20
CA PRO A 54 -22.56 -5.87 -7.42
C PRO A 54 -22.85 -4.41 -7.79
N GLY A 55 -22.96 -3.52 -6.80
CA GLY A 55 -23.24 -2.10 -7.06
C GLY A 55 -22.20 -1.39 -7.93
N MET A 56 -20.97 -1.90 -8.00
CA MET A 56 -19.93 -1.36 -8.88
C MET A 56 -20.17 -1.68 -10.37
N TYR A 57 -20.90 -2.76 -10.66
CA TYR A 57 -21.09 -3.27 -12.02
C TYR A 57 -22.49 -2.99 -12.58
N ILE A 58 -23.53 -3.06 -11.74
CA ILE A 58 -24.93 -2.92 -12.15
C ILE A 58 -25.63 -1.73 -11.47
N GLY A 59 -24.87 -0.89 -10.76
CA GLY A 59 -25.39 0.34 -10.12
C GLY A 59 -26.18 0.12 -8.83
N GLY A 60 -26.46 -1.12 -8.43
CA GLY A 60 -27.18 -1.43 -7.19
C GLY A 60 -27.60 -2.88 -7.06
N VAL A 61 -28.54 -3.15 -6.16
CA VAL A 61 -29.24 -4.45 -6.02
C VAL A 61 -30.77 -4.26 -5.98
N ASP A 62 -31.22 -3.09 -6.43
CA ASP A 62 -32.63 -2.71 -6.49
C ASP A 62 -33.27 -3.15 -7.82
N GLU A 63 -34.57 -2.87 -7.97
CA GLU A 63 -35.32 -3.20 -9.19
C GLU A 63 -34.75 -2.49 -10.44
N ARG A 64 -34.16 -1.31 -10.27
CA ARG A 64 -33.49 -0.59 -11.37
C ARG A 64 -32.24 -1.31 -11.85
N ALA A 65 -31.42 -1.82 -10.92
CA ALA A 65 -30.26 -2.63 -11.25
C ALA A 65 -30.64 -3.96 -11.96
N LEU A 66 -31.79 -4.55 -11.62
CA LEU A 66 -32.32 -5.72 -12.33
C LEU A 66 -32.72 -5.39 -13.77
N HIS A 67 -33.40 -4.27 -14.00
CA HIS A 67 -33.71 -3.81 -15.36
C HIS A 67 -32.44 -3.48 -16.15
N HIS A 68 -31.41 -2.93 -15.49
CA HIS A 68 -30.12 -2.66 -16.10
C HIS A 68 -29.45 -3.94 -16.60
N LEU A 69 -29.42 -5.01 -15.79
CA LEU A 69 -28.93 -6.32 -16.22
C LEU A 69 -29.65 -6.85 -17.46
N PHE A 70 -30.97 -6.66 -17.52
CA PHE A 70 -31.74 -7.11 -18.67
C PHE A 70 -31.45 -6.28 -19.93
N ALA A 71 -31.33 -4.96 -19.80
CA ALA A 71 -30.96 -4.08 -20.90
C ALA A 71 -29.59 -4.45 -21.49
N GLU A 72 -28.59 -4.69 -20.63
CA GLU A 72 -27.26 -5.10 -21.07
C GLU A 72 -27.27 -6.44 -21.84
N VAL A 73 -28.10 -7.41 -21.44
CA VAL A 73 -28.23 -8.67 -22.19
C VAL A 73 -28.85 -8.44 -23.57
N LEU A 74 -29.84 -7.55 -23.66
CA LEU A 74 -30.47 -7.21 -24.94
C LEU A 74 -29.50 -6.48 -25.87
N ASP A 75 -28.77 -5.49 -25.36
CA ASP A 75 -27.82 -4.71 -26.16
C ASP A 75 -26.69 -5.61 -26.68
N ASN A 76 -26.12 -6.48 -25.84
CA ASN A 76 -25.17 -7.52 -26.27
C ASN A 76 -25.74 -8.50 -27.32
N SER A 77 -27.07 -8.67 -27.37
CA SER A 77 -27.73 -9.56 -28.34
C SER A 77 -28.06 -8.85 -29.66
N MET A 78 -28.12 -7.51 -29.65
CA MET A 78 -28.34 -6.69 -30.84
C MET A 78 -27.04 -6.31 -31.54
N ASP A 79 -25.94 -6.20 -30.79
CA ASP A 79 -24.56 -6.05 -31.30
C ASP A 79 -24.09 -7.31 -32.06
#